data_AF-A0A9N9JHZ0-F1
#
_entry.id   AF-A0A9N9JHZ0-F1
#
_cell.length_a   1.000
_cell.length_b   1.000
_cell.length_c   1.000
_cell.angle_alpha   90.00
_cell.angle_beta   90.00
_cell.angle_gamma   90.00
#
_symmetry.space_group_name_H-M   'P 1'
#
loop_
_entity.id
_entity.type
_entity.pdbx_description
1 polymer ?
#
loop_
_entity_poly.entity_id
_entity_poly.type
_entity_poly.pdbx_seq_one_letter_code
_entity_poly.pdbx_strand_id
1 'polypeptide(L)'
;MVQKIDLYMSCPVSRTGCIKYENPGYWEHADCGGRMYIDTDTDMGCYRCNYWSNWKNWSFACSRHPLRYEHMDDRDFLKNLGLTVNLYPANSNDKAVLKKILEKLVVSLF
;
A
#
# COMPACT_ATOMS: atom_id res chain seq x y z
N MET A 1 -13.57 -13.84 -6.52
CA MET A 1 -14.08 -12.64 -5.84
C MET A 1 -12.88 -11.78 -5.47
N VAL A 2 -12.97 -10.47 -5.76
CA VAL A 2 -11.95 -9.49 -5.39
C VAL A 2 -12.09 -9.19 -3.90
N GLN A 3 -11.01 -9.36 -3.15
CA GLN A 3 -10.96 -9.03 -1.72
C GLN A 3 -10.07 -7.80 -1.54
N LYS A 4 -10.47 -6.90 -0.65
CA LYS A 4 -9.79 -5.63 -0.38
C LYS A 4 -9.24 -5.66 1.04
N ILE A 5 -8.10 -5.04 1.25
CA ILE A 5 -7.58 -4.73 2.59
C ILE A 5 -7.20 -3.27 2.66
N ASP A 6 -7.25 -2.70 3.86
CA ASP A 6 -6.71 -1.37 4.11
C ASP A 6 -5.22 -1.31 3.76
N LEU A 7 -4.84 -0.24 3.05
CA LEU A 7 -3.43 0.01 2.74
C LEU A 7 -2.73 0.54 3.99
N TYR A 8 -2.11 -0.37 4.74
CA TYR A 8 -1.35 -0.07 5.95
C TYR A 8 0.12 -0.43 5.76
N MET A 9 0.99 0.57 5.72
CA MET A 9 2.44 0.37 5.51
C MET A 9 3.22 1.66 5.80
N SER A 10 4.54 1.54 6.01
CA SER A 10 5.45 2.69 6.06
C SER A 10 5.67 3.32 4.68
N CYS A 11 6.39 4.45 4.63
CA CYS A 11 6.67 5.18 3.38
C CYS A 11 7.37 4.29 2.31
N PRO A 12 6.72 4.04 1.15
CA PRO A 12 7.29 3.18 0.11
C PRO A 12 8.27 3.93 -0.82
N VAL A 13 8.38 5.26 -0.73
CA VAL A 13 9.24 6.08 -1.60
C VAL A 13 10.69 6.09 -1.10
N SER A 14 11.66 5.57 -1.86
CA SER A 14 13.08 5.46 -1.43
C SER A 14 13.77 6.82 -1.31
N ARG A 15 13.46 7.75 -2.22
CA ARG A 15 14.12 9.06 -2.34
C ARG A 15 13.87 10.01 -1.16
N THR A 16 12.84 9.72 -0.36
CA THR A 16 12.50 10.55 0.80
C THR A 16 13.48 10.40 1.97
N GLY A 17 14.35 9.37 1.98
CA GLY A 17 15.18 9.06 3.15
C GLY A 17 14.38 8.60 4.37
N CYS A 18 13.07 8.32 4.22
CA CYS A 18 12.30 7.64 5.25
C CYS A 18 12.92 6.28 5.54
N ILE A 19 13.13 6.02 6.83
CA ILE A 19 13.43 4.67 7.31
C ILE A 19 12.21 3.82 6.91
N LYS A 20 12.46 2.80 6.10
CA LYS A 20 11.45 1.79 5.74
C LYS A 20 10.99 1.13 7.05
N TYR A 21 9.89 0.40 7.09
CA TYR A 21 9.46 -0.38 8.28
C TYR A 21 9.17 0.38 9.61
N GLU A 22 9.54 1.65 9.76
CA GLU A 22 9.17 2.46 10.92
C GLU A 22 7.88 3.25 10.66
N ASN A 23 7.10 3.45 11.73
CA ASN A 23 5.86 4.23 11.72
C ASN A 23 4.89 3.84 10.59
N PRO A 24 4.50 2.55 10.48
CA PRO A 24 3.49 2.17 9.51
C PRO A 24 2.18 2.89 9.84
N GLY A 25 1.53 3.35 8.80
CA GLY A 25 0.30 4.12 8.89
C GLY A 25 -0.66 3.68 7.82
N TYR A 26 -1.91 4.02 8.06
CA TYR A 26 -2.91 3.90 7.02
C TYR A 26 -2.79 5.04 6.04
N TRP A 27 -3.00 4.73 4.77
CA TRP A 27 -2.95 5.71 3.71
C TRP A 27 -4.33 6.28 3.40
N GLU A 28 -4.33 7.55 3.00
CA GLU A 28 -5.52 8.32 2.65
C GLU A 28 -5.34 8.92 1.26
N HIS A 29 -6.45 9.01 0.53
CA HIS A 29 -6.47 9.64 -0.77
C HIS A 29 -6.31 11.16 -0.63
N ALA A 30 -5.38 11.74 -1.37
CA ALA A 30 -5.03 13.16 -1.26
C ALA A 30 -6.23 14.10 -1.46
N ASP A 31 -7.08 13.82 -2.46
CA ASP A 31 -8.15 14.74 -2.85
C ASP A 31 -9.34 14.72 -1.90
N CYS A 32 -9.64 13.55 -1.30
CA CYS A 32 -10.87 13.35 -0.54
C CYS A 32 -10.64 12.87 0.89
N GLY A 33 -9.40 12.66 1.34
CA GLY A 33 -9.07 12.12 2.66
C GLY A 33 -9.63 10.73 2.94
N GLY A 34 -10.12 10.03 1.91
CA GLY A 34 -10.74 8.73 2.08
C GLY A 34 -9.69 7.63 2.26
N ARG A 35 -9.99 6.68 3.15
CA ARG A 35 -9.12 5.53 3.39
C ARG A 35 -8.79 4.77 2.10
N MET A 36 -7.52 4.42 1.95
CA MET A 36 -7.01 3.65 0.82
C MET A 36 -7.04 2.15 1.08
N TYR A 37 -7.22 1.37 0.02
CA TYR A 37 -7.12 -0.08 0.01
C TYR A 37 -6.20 -0.58 -1.11
N ILE A 38 -5.74 -1.82 -0.95
CA ILE A 38 -5.20 -2.64 -2.04
C ILE A 38 -6.01 -3.92 -2.13
N ASP A 39 -6.25 -4.40 -3.34
CA ASP A 39 -7.06 -5.59 -3.57
C ASP A 39 -6.31 -6.74 -4.24
N THR A 40 -6.98 -7.90 -4.27
CA THR A 40 -6.42 -9.13 -4.84
C THR A 40 -6.17 -9.08 -6.34
N ASP A 41 -6.56 -8.04 -7.06
CA ASP A 41 -6.20 -7.83 -8.47
C ASP A 41 -5.05 -6.83 -8.62
N THR A 42 -4.41 -6.46 -7.50
CA THR A 42 -3.27 -5.53 -7.42
C THR A 42 -3.63 -4.10 -7.78
N ASP A 43 -4.92 -3.77 -7.75
CA ASP A 43 -5.37 -2.39 -7.83
C ASP A 43 -5.38 -1.77 -6.43
N MET A 44 -5.03 -0.48 -6.39
CA MET A 44 -5.25 0.35 -5.21
C MET A 44 -6.41 1.29 -5.49
N GLY A 45 -7.15 1.61 -4.44
CA GLY A 45 -8.28 2.51 -4.56
C GLY A 45 -8.67 3.18 -3.25
N CYS A 46 -9.59 4.12 -3.37
CA CYS A 46 -10.12 4.87 -2.24
C CYS A 46 -11.55 4.43 -1.93
N TYR A 47 -11.84 4.11 -0.67
CA TYR A 47 -13.21 3.75 -0.26
C TYR A 47 -14.22 4.90 -0.37
N ARG A 48 -13.76 6.17 -0.39
CA ARG A 48 -14.64 7.34 -0.38
C ARG A 48 -15.07 7.80 -1.77
N CYS A 49 -14.12 7.95 -2.70
CA CYS A 49 -14.42 8.44 -4.06
C CYS A 49 -14.49 7.32 -5.10
N ASN A 50 -14.24 6.06 -4.73
CA ASN A 50 -14.20 4.90 -5.62
C ASN A 50 -13.19 5.01 -6.78
N TYR A 51 -12.31 6.01 -6.78
CA TYR A 51 -11.19 6.04 -7.70
C TYR A 51 -10.25 4.87 -7.38
N TRP A 52 -9.89 4.12 -8.40
CA TRP A 52 -8.98 3.00 -8.32
C TRP A 52 -8.17 2.90 -9.61
N SER A 53 -6.96 2.38 -9.49
CA SER A 53 -6.10 2.05 -10.62
C SER A 53 -5.03 1.06 -10.19
N ASN A 54 -4.32 0.48 -11.16
CA ASN A 54 -3.17 -0.37 -10.91
C ASN A 54 -2.21 0.29 -9.91
N TRP A 55 -1.71 -0.48 -8.96
CA TRP A 55 -0.86 0.02 -7.87
C TRP A 55 0.27 0.92 -8.37
N LYS A 56 0.91 0.61 -9.50
CA LYS A 56 2.01 1.39 -10.09
C LYS A 56 1.64 2.82 -10.50
N ASN A 57 0.37 3.11 -10.72
CA ASN A 57 -0.10 4.43 -11.15
C ASN A 57 -0.27 5.42 -9.99
N TRP A 58 0.03 5.01 -8.76
CA TRP A 58 -0.13 5.84 -7.58
C TRP A 58 1.19 6.48 -7.15
N SER A 59 1.06 7.67 -6.56
CA SER A 59 2.15 8.42 -5.93
C SER A 59 1.84 8.63 -4.45
N PHE A 60 2.88 8.71 -3.62
CA PHE A 60 2.76 8.73 -2.17
C PHE A 60 3.45 9.96 -1.58
N ALA A 61 2.83 10.57 -0.57
CA ALA A 61 3.41 11.59 0.28
C ALA A 61 3.13 11.23 1.74
N CYS A 62 4.16 11.14 2.58
CA CYS A 62 4.00 10.77 4.00
C CYS A 62 4.01 12.03 4.90
N SER A 63 3.65 11.86 6.17
CA SER A 63 3.62 12.97 7.15
C SER A 63 4.98 13.67 7.34
N ARG A 64 6.10 12.97 7.09
CA ARG A 64 7.46 13.55 7.11
C ARG A 64 7.78 14.36 5.85
N HIS A 65 7.08 14.09 4.75
CA HIS A 65 7.30 14.69 3.44
C HIS A 65 5.95 15.13 2.85
N PRO A 66 5.23 16.05 3.50
CA PRO A 66 3.92 16.47 3.07
C PRO A 66 4.00 17.13 1.69
N LEU A 67 2.97 16.90 0.86
CA LEU A 67 2.83 17.47 -0.48
C LEU A 67 3.93 17.08 -1.50
N ARG A 68 4.85 16.19 -1.14
CA ARG A 68 5.87 15.62 -2.04
C ARG A 68 5.42 14.25 -2.53
N TYR A 69 4.56 14.25 -3.54
CA TYR A 69 4.04 13.03 -4.13
C TYR A 69 5.07 12.44 -5.09
N GLU A 70 5.54 11.24 -4.75
CA GLU A 70 6.52 10.52 -5.55
C GLU A 70 6.05 9.09 -5.78
N HIS A 71 6.45 8.51 -6.92
CA HIS A 71 6.22 7.09 -7.15
C HIS A 71 7.05 6.26 -6.18
N MET A 72 6.42 5.18 -5.71
CA MET A 72 7.09 4.16 -4.91
C MET A 72 8.18 3.45 -5.71
N ASP A 73 9.11 2.82 -5.00
CA ASP A 73 9.97 1.79 -5.56
C ASP A 73 9.30 0.42 -5.37
N ASP A 74 9.24 -0.40 -6.43
CA ASP A 74 8.53 -1.68 -6.44
C ASP A 74 9.01 -2.61 -5.31
N ARG A 75 10.32 -2.67 -5.06
CA ARG A 75 10.91 -3.50 -4.00
C ARG A 75 10.55 -2.97 -2.62
N ASP A 76 10.65 -1.66 -2.42
CA ASP A 76 10.28 -1.05 -1.15
C ASP A 76 8.78 -1.16 -0.86
N PHE A 77 7.92 -1.02 -1.86
CA PHE A 77 6.48 -1.22 -1.70
C PHE A 77 6.18 -2.65 -1.25
N LEU A 78 6.70 -3.65 -1.96
CA LEU A 78 6.56 -5.06 -1.59
C LEU A 78 7.08 -5.35 -0.19
N LYS A 79 8.26 -4.80 0.15
CA LYS A 79 8.87 -5.00 1.46
C LYS A 79 8.01 -4.40 2.58
N ASN A 80 7.53 -3.16 2.42
CA ASN A 80 6.70 -2.51 3.42
C ASN A 80 5.35 -3.21 3.58
N LEU A 81 4.71 -3.59 2.48
CA LEU A 81 3.44 -4.32 2.50
C LEU A 81 3.59 -5.74 3.10
N GLY A 82 4.69 -6.42 2.79
CA GLY A 82 5.02 -7.75 3.32
C GLY A 82 5.31 -7.75 4.82
N LEU A 83 5.91 -6.69 5.36
CA LEU A 83 6.14 -6.58 6.79
C LEU A 83 4.83 -6.39 7.57
N THR A 84 3.85 -5.68 7.00
CA THR A 84 2.51 -5.56 7.57
C THR A 84 1.82 -6.92 7.79
N VAL A 85 2.01 -7.89 6.87
CA VAL A 85 1.48 -9.27 7.01
C VAL A 85 1.92 -9.94 8.31
N ASN A 86 3.17 -9.69 8.70
CA ASN A 86 3.83 -10.43 9.77
C ASN A 86 3.70 -9.74 11.13
N LEU A 87 3.62 -8.40 11.12
CA LEU A 87 3.67 -7.61 12.36
C LEU A 87 2.29 -7.10 12.80
N TYR A 88 1.32 -6.96 11.90
CA TYR A 88 0.07 -6.23 12.18
C TYR A 88 -1.27 -6.90 11.78
N PRO A 89 -1.42 -8.23 11.63
CA PRO A 89 -2.71 -8.76 11.18
C PRO A 89 -3.81 -8.66 12.25
N ALA A 90 -4.89 -7.97 11.88
CA ALA A 90 -6.14 -7.82 12.63
C ALA A 90 -7.03 -9.09 12.62
N ASN A 91 -6.69 -10.15 11.87
CA ASN A 91 -7.24 -11.52 11.95
C ASN A 91 -6.58 -12.42 10.87
N SER A 92 -6.91 -13.72 10.86
CA SER A 92 -6.37 -14.72 9.92
C SER A 92 -6.80 -14.51 8.46
N ASN A 93 -7.98 -13.91 8.21
CA ASN A 93 -8.46 -13.66 6.86
C ASN A 93 -7.66 -12.55 6.17
N ASP A 94 -7.43 -11.43 6.83
CA ASP A 94 -6.66 -10.32 6.27
C ASP A 94 -5.24 -10.76 5.90
N LYS A 95 -4.64 -11.63 6.72
CA LYS A 95 -3.33 -12.24 6.45
C LYS A 95 -3.36 -13.08 5.17
N ALA A 96 -4.40 -13.88 4.96
CA ALA A 96 -4.55 -14.70 3.75
C ALA A 96 -4.76 -13.85 2.49
N VAL A 97 -5.58 -12.80 2.59
CA VAL A 97 -5.80 -11.85 1.50
C VAL A 97 -4.48 -11.14 1.13
N LEU A 98 -3.76 -10.62 2.12
CA LEU A 98 -2.51 -9.90 1.88
C LEU A 98 -1.41 -10.80 1.30
N LYS A 99 -1.32 -12.05 1.73
CA LYS A 99 -0.41 -13.03 1.13
C LYS A 99 -0.70 -13.22 -0.36
N LYS A 100 -1.97 -13.37 -0.73
CA LYS A 100 -2.39 -13.49 -2.14
C LYS A 100 -2.05 -12.24 -2.96
N ILE A 101 -2.22 -11.06 -2.38
CA ILE A 101 -1.83 -9.79 -3.01
C ILE A 101 -0.32 -9.79 -3.29
N LEU A 102 0.50 -10.11 -2.29
CA LEU A 102 1.96 -10.13 -2.43
C LEU A 102 2.45 -11.15 -3.47
N GLU A 103 1.87 -12.35 -3.50
CA GLU A 103 2.19 -13.37 -4.51
C GLU A 103 1.95 -12.83 -5.93
N LYS A 104 0.82 -12.17 -6.17
CA LYS A 104 0.52 -11.57 -7.48
C LYS A 104 1.43 -10.38 -7.82
N LEU A 105 1.70 -9.51 -6.85
CA LEU A 105 2.59 -8.38 -7.06
C LEU A 105 4.00 -8.84 -7.44
N VAL A 106 4.54 -9.86 -6.78
CA VAL A 106 5.86 -10.42 -7.10
C VAL A 106 5.88 -10.97 -8.53
N VAL A 107 4.84 -11.68 -8.96
CA VAL A 107 4.74 -12.18 -10.35
C VAL A 107 4.68 -11.03 -11.35
N SER A 108 4.02 -9.91 -11.03
CA SER A 108 3.91 -8.75 -11.92
C SER A 108 5.23 -7.96 -12.12
N LEU A 109 6.31 -8.34 -11.44
CA LEU A 109 7.63 -7.73 -11.58
C LEU A 109 8.55 -8.44 -12.59
N PHE A 110 8.14 -9.60 -13.10
CA PHE A 110 8.87 -10.41 -14.08
C PHE A 110 8.03 -10.61 -15.34
#